data_AF-A0A951E2Y4-F1
#
_entry.id   AF-A0A951E2Y4-F1
#
_cell.length_a   1.000
_cell.length_b   1.000
_cell.length_c   1.000
_cell.angle_alpha   90.00
_cell.angle_beta   90.00
_cell.angle_gamma   90.00
#
_symmetry.space_group_name_H-M   'P 1'
#
loop_
_entity.id
_entity.type
_entity.pdbx_description
1 polymer ?
#
loop_
_entity_poly.entity_id
_entity_poly.type
_entity_poly.pdbx_seq_one_letter_code
_entity_poly.pdbx_strand_id
1 'polypeptide(L)'
;MNNAIKRSVLRWVHIVFGLVPILGYVYSPVDQIQSYASIARYVFVPILLLSGYWLYQGMLFAVIGVALWLAANRMAGYWPAVLSQIALFIAWKIWLAVRARRLARAENL
;
A
#
# COMPACT_ATOMS: atom_id res chain seq x y z
N MET A 1 -16.16 -6.25 16.98
CA MET A 1 -16.57 -5.92 15.59
C MET A 1 -16.40 -7.19 14.75
N ASN A 2 -17.40 -7.62 13.99
CA ASN A 2 -17.30 -8.86 13.20
C ASN A 2 -16.16 -8.76 12.16
N ASN A 3 -15.31 -9.78 12.07
CA ASN A 3 -14.16 -9.81 11.15
C ASN A 3 -14.60 -9.65 9.68
N ALA A 4 -15.78 -10.16 9.32
CA ALA A 4 -16.37 -9.98 8.01
C ALA A 4 -16.68 -8.51 7.69
N ILE A 5 -17.23 -7.78 8.67
CA ILE A 5 -17.55 -6.34 8.54
C ILE A 5 -16.26 -5.53 8.40
N LYS A 6 -15.23 -5.81 9.23
CA LYS A 6 -13.93 -5.14 9.14
C LYS A 6 -13.29 -5.30 7.76
N ARG A 7 -13.31 -6.52 7.20
CA ARG A 7 -12.72 -6.82 5.89
C ARG A 7 -13.50 -6.16 4.75
N SER A 8 -14.83 -6.08 4.88
CA SER A 8 -15.69 -5.39 3.91
C SER A 8 -15.42 -3.87 3.90
N VAL A 9 -15.39 -3.24 5.08
CA VAL A 9 -15.12 -1.80 5.22
C VAL A 9 -13.75 -1.43 4.64
N LEU A 10 -12.68 -2.17 5.00
CA LEU A 10 -11.34 -1.91 4.47
C LEU A 10 -11.27 -2.08 2.95
N ARG A 11 -12.00 -3.04 2.37
CA ARG A 11 -12.06 -3.23 0.92
C ARG A 11 -12.77 -2.09 0.21
N TRP A 12 -13.90 -1.63 0.74
CA TRP A 12 -14.62 -0.49 0.19
C TRP A 12 -13.79 0.79 0.26
N VAL A 13 -13.11 1.04 1.39
CA VAL A 13 -12.17 2.15 1.51
C VAL A 13 -11.06 2.05 0.47
N HIS A 14 -10.44 0.88 0.29
CA HIS A 14 -9.39 0.68 -0.69
C HIS A 14 -9.86 0.95 -2.13
N ILE A 15 -11.05 0.47 -2.49
CA ILE A 15 -11.62 0.69 -3.84
C ILE A 15 -11.98 2.16 -4.04
N VAL A 16 -12.70 2.78 -3.12
CA VAL A 16 -13.13 4.18 -3.26
C VAL A 16 -11.94 5.12 -3.34
N PHE A 17 -10.96 4.99 -2.43
CA PHE A 17 -9.76 5.83 -2.46
C PHE A 17 -8.83 5.52 -3.64
N GLY A 18 -8.91 4.33 -4.25
CA GLY A 18 -8.25 3.98 -5.52
C GLY A 18 -8.90 4.62 -6.73
N LEU A 19 -10.23 4.65 -6.76
CA LEU A 19 -11.01 5.06 -7.92
C LEU A 19 -11.09 6.59 -8.06
N VAL A 20 -11.07 7.32 -6.94
CA VAL A 20 -11.09 8.80 -6.92
C VAL A 20 -9.90 9.45 -7.68
N PRO A 21 -8.63 9.10 -7.42
CA PRO A 21 -7.51 9.69 -8.18
C PRO A 21 -7.52 9.32 -9.67
N ILE A 22 -8.05 8.14 -10.02
CA ILE A 22 -8.18 7.72 -11.43
C ILE A 22 -9.25 8.56 -12.13
N LEU A 23 -10.43 8.74 -11.52
CA LEU A 23 -11.48 9.59 -12.07
C LEU A 23 -11.05 11.05 -12.14
N GLY A 24 -10.35 11.55 -11.11
CA GLY A 24 -9.77 12.88 -11.12
C GLY A 24 -8.76 13.07 -12.26
N TYR A 25 -7.94 12.06 -12.57
CA TYR A 25 -7.03 12.12 -13.71
C TYR A 25 -7.74 12.10 -15.07
N VAL A 26 -8.81 11.30 -15.21
CA VAL A 26 -9.55 11.15 -16.48
C VAL A 26 -10.44 12.36 -16.81
N TYR A 27 -11.00 13.03 -15.80
CA TYR A 27 -11.96 14.13 -15.98
C TYR A 27 -11.42 15.52 -15.60
N SER A 28 -10.16 15.62 -15.11
CA SER A 28 -9.58 16.92 -14.77
C SER A 28 -9.20 17.69 -16.04
N PRO A 29 -9.47 19.01 -16.08
CA PRO A 29 -8.88 19.87 -17.09
C PRO A 29 -7.35 19.91 -16.95
N VAL A 30 -6.65 20.09 -18.08
CA VAL A 30 -5.21 19.83 -18.25
C VAL A 30 -4.34 20.71 -17.34
N ASP A 31 -4.81 21.92 -17.05
CA ASP A 31 -4.22 22.92 -16.16
C ASP A 31 -4.22 22.49 -14.68
N GLN A 32 -5.14 21.62 -14.26
CA GLN A 32 -5.27 21.19 -12.86
C GLN A 32 -4.57 19.86 -12.54
N ILE A 33 -4.06 19.15 -13.56
CA ILE A 33 -3.43 17.83 -13.41
C ILE A 33 -2.29 17.86 -12.39
N GLN A 34 -1.49 18.93 -12.36
CA GLN A 34 -0.33 19.04 -11.49
C GLN A 34 -0.71 19.23 -10.00
N SER A 35 -1.79 19.97 -9.74
CA SER A 35 -2.37 20.12 -8.40
C SER A 35 -2.95 18.79 -7.92
N TYR A 36 -3.68 18.11 -8.80
CA TYR A 36 -4.27 16.81 -8.51
C TYR A 36 -3.21 15.72 -8.25
N ALA A 37 -2.11 15.75 -8.99
CA ALA A 37 -0.99 14.82 -8.81
C ALA A 37 -0.35 14.94 -7.42
N SER A 38 -0.29 16.14 -6.84
CA SER A 38 0.27 16.37 -5.51
C SER A 38 -0.64 15.79 -4.42
N ILE A 39 -1.95 16.05 -4.51
CA ILE A 39 -2.94 15.52 -3.56
C ILE A 39 -3.00 13.98 -3.68
N ALA A 40 -2.97 13.44 -4.90
CA ALA A 40 -2.90 12.00 -5.13
C ALA A 40 -1.70 11.36 -4.41
N ARG A 41 -0.50 11.92 -4.55
CA ARG A 41 0.74 11.37 -3.98
C ARG A 41 0.81 11.43 -2.46
N TYR A 42 0.27 12.48 -1.84
CA TYR A 42 0.41 12.72 -0.40
C TYR A 42 -0.82 12.37 0.43
N VAL A 43 -1.98 12.16 -0.18
CA VAL A 43 -3.23 11.84 0.53
C VAL A 43 -3.79 10.50 0.05
N PHE A 44 -4.09 10.38 -1.24
CA PHE A 44 -4.76 9.17 -1.76
C PHE A 44 -3.87 7.93 -1.73
N VAL A 45 -2.62 8.02 -2.21
CA VAL A 45 -1.70 6.87 -2.24
C VAL A 45 -1.34 6.38 -0.83
N PRO A 46 -1.05 7.24 0.17
CA PRO A 46 -0.87 6.80 1.55
C PRO A 46 -2.07 6.06 2.13
N ILE A 47 -3.29 6.54 1.89
CA ILE A 47 -4.52 5.90 2.38
C ILE A 47 -4.75 4.55 1.68
N LEU A 48 -4.45 4.46 0.38
CA LEU A 48 -4.47 3.22 -0.39
C LEU A 48 -3.47 2.18 0.14
N LEU A 49 -2.22 2.59 0.37
CA LEU A 49 -1.19 1.72 0.92
C LEU A 49 -1.58 1.27 2.34
N LEU A 50 -2.07 2.18 3.18
CA LEU A 50 -2.51 1.86 4.54
C LEU A 50 -3.63 0.80 4.52
N SER A 51 -4.69 1.04 3.75
CA SER A 51 -5.83 0.13 3.66
C SER A 51 -5.47 -1.22 3.02
N GLY A 52 -4.63 -1.19 1.97
CA GLY A 52 -4.17 -2.38 1.26
C GLY A 52 -3.30 -3.27 2.15
N TYR A 53 -2.22 -2.74 2.69
CA TYR A 53 -1.34 -3.50 3.57
C TYR A 53 -2.04 -3.97 4.85
N TRP A 54 -2.96 -3.17 5.41
CA TRP A 54 -3.74 -3.60 6.57
C TRP A 54 -4.64 -4.80 6.24
N LEU A 55 -5.22 -4.85 5.05
CA LEU A 55 -6.06 -5.96 4.61
C LEU A 55 -5.27 -7.27 4.41
N TYR A 56 -4.05 -7.19 3.85
CA TYR A 56 -3.28 -8.36 3.41
C TYR A 56 -2.16 -8.82 4.34
N GLN A 57 -1.46 -7.89 4.98
CA GLN A 57 -0.24 -8.17 5.77
C GLN A 57 -0.35 -7.71 7.24
N GLY A 58 -1.33 -6.86 7.55
CA GLY A 58 -1.60 -6.36 8.89
C GLY A 58 -1.16 -4.91 9.09
N MET A 59 -1.54 -4.34 10.25
CA MET A 59 -1.40 -2.92 10.54
C MET A 59 0.07 -2.45 10.56
N LEU A 60 0.99 -3.28 11.06
CA LEU A 60 2.41 -2.93 11.15
C LEU A 60 3.01 -2.65 9.77
N PHE A 61 2.77 -3.53 8.80
CA PHE A 61 3.22 -3.36 7.42
C PHE A 61 2.56 -2.19 6.73
N ALA A 62 1.31 -1.88 7.11
CA ALA A 62 0.60 -0.71 6.61
C ALA A 62 1.27 0.59 7.03
N VAL A 63 1.61 0.72 8.31
CA VAL A 63 2.31 1.90 8.83
C VAL A 63 3.72 2.01 8.24
N ILE A 64 4.46 0.90 8.16
CA ILE A 64 5.81 0.88 7.57
C ILE A 64 5.77 1.26 6.09
N GLY A 65 4.84 0.69 5.32
CA GLY A 65 4.66 0.99 3.89
C GLY A 65 4.34 2.47 3.67
N VAL A 66 3.44 3.06 4.45
CA VAL A 66 3.13 4.50 4.38
C VAL A 66 4.33 5.37 4.77
N ALA A 67 5.04 5.02 5.84
CA ALA A 67 6.21 5.76 6.27
C ALA A 67 7.31 5.74 5.20
N LEU A 68 7.58 4.58 4.60
CA LEU A 68 8.50 4.43 3.47
C LEU A 68 8.04 5.24 2.26
N TRP A 69 6.75 5.23 1.94
CA TRP A 69 6.20 6.00 0.83
C TRP A 69 6.44 7.50 1.00
N LEU A 70 6.12 8.04 2.18
CA LEU A 70 6.28 9.47 2.48
C LEU A 70 7.77 9.87 2.54
N ALA A 71 8.61 9.04 3.17
CA ALA A 71 10.05 9.27 3.26
C ALA A 71 10.70 9.26 1.87
N ALA A 72 10.40 8.25 1.05
CA ALA A 72 10.96 8.13 -0.29
C ALA A 72 10.46 9.24 -1.22
N ASN A 73 9.18 9.64 -1.13
CA ASN A 73 8.66 10.78 -1.91
C ASN A 73 9.35 12.10 -1.52
N ARG A 74 9.65 12.31 -0.23
CA ARG A 74 10.34 13.51 0.26
C ARG A 74 11.82 13.56 -0.13
N MET A 75 12.50 12.42 -0.18
CA MET A 75 13.97 12.36 -0.33
C MET A 75 14.42 12.08 -1.76
N ALA A 76 13.72 11.21 -2.48
CA ALA A 76 14.17 10.67 -3.77
C ALA A 76 13.11 10.76 -4.88
N GLY A 77 11.90 11.23 -4.56
CA GLY A 77 10.80 11.42 -5.49
C GLY A 77 9.88 10.22 -5.65
N TYR A 78 9.01 10.27 -6.66
CA TYR A 78 7.93 9.29 -6.85
C TYR A 78 8.42 7.89 -7.20
N TRP A 79 9.37 7.77 -8.14
CA TRP A 79 9.83 6.48 -8.64
C TRP A 79 10.51 5.62 -7.57
N PRO A 80 11.43 6.16 -6.75
CA PRO A 80 12.02 5.39 -5.64
C PRO A 80 10.99 4.99 -4.60
N ALA A 81 9.93 5.81 -4.39
CA ALA A 81 8.84 5.43 -3.50
C ALA A 81 8.09 4.21 -4.01
N VAL A 82 7.78 4.13 -5.31
CA VAL A 82 7.16 2.94 -5.92
C VAL A 82 8.08 1.72 -5.79
N LEU A 83 9.38 1.86 -6.09
CA LEU A 83 10.35 0.77 -5.97
C LEU A 83 10.47 0.26 -4.53
N SER A 84 10.44 1.16 -3.54
CA SER A 84 10.50 0.79 -2.12
C SER A 84 9.32 -0.10 -1.69
N GLN A 85 8.11 0.15 -2.21
CA GLN A 85 6.93 -0.66 -1.90
C GLN A 85 7.02 -2.04 -2.55
N ILE A 86 7.47 -2.10 -3.80
CA ILE A 86 7.68 -3.38 -4.52
C ILE A 86 8.73 -4.22 -3.79
N ALA A 87 9.86 -3.61 -3.42
CA ALA A 87 10.92 -4.28 -2.67
C ALA A 87 10.41 -4.83 -1.33
N LEU A 88 9.65 -4.03 -0.58
CA LEU A 88 9.04 -4.45 0.69
C LEU A 88 8.07 -5.63 0.49
N PHE A 89 7.30 -5.62 -0.59
CA PHE A 89 6.36 -6.70 -0.91
C PHE A 89 7.07 -8.01 -1.26
N ILE A 90 8.13 -7.94 -2.06
CA ILE A 90 8.95 -9.09 -2.44
C ILE A 90 9.68 -9.66 -1.22
N ALA A 91 10.30 -8.80 -0.41
CA ALA A 91 11.00 -9.21 0.81
C ALA A 91 10.06 -9.95 1.77
N TRP A 92 8.83 -9.45 1.95
CA TRP A 92 7.81 -10.12 2.74
C TRP A 92 7.44 -11.50 2.20
N LYS A 93 7.22 -11.63 0.89
CA LYS A 93 6.89 -12.91 0.25
C LYS A 93 8.01 -13.93 0.42
N ILE A 94 9.26 -13.52 0.24
CA ILE A 94 10.44 -14.36 0.45
C ILE A 94 10.52 -14.79 1.91
N TRP A 95 10.33 -13.87 2.85
CA TRP A 95 10.37 -14.17 4.28
C TRP A 95 9.33 -15.21 4.69
N LEU A 96 8.09 -15.08 4.22
CA LEU A 96 7.04 -16.07 4.49
C LEU A 96 7.39 -17.45 3.91
N ALA A 97 7.92 -17.49 2.69
CA ALA A 97 8.34 -18.74 2.07
C ALA A 97 9.48 -19.41 2.85
N VAL A 98 10.46 -18.64 3.31
CA VAL A 98 11.57 -19.14 4.14
C VAL A 98 11.06 -19.64 5.49
N ARG A 99 10.15 -18.90 6.14
CA ARG A 99 9.56 -19.29 7.43
C ARG A 99 8.78 -20.60 7.32
N ALA A 100 7.96 -20.76 6.28
CA ALA A 100 7.23 -22.00 6.03
C ALA A 100 8.17 -23.21 5.87
N ARG A 101 9.28 -23.04 5.12
CA ARG A 101 10.31 -24.10 4.98
C ARG A 101 10.99 -24.44 6.31
N ARG A 102 11.28 -23.45 7.15
CA ARG A 102 11.89 -23.68 8.48
C ARG A 102 10.96 -24.44 9.41
N LEU A 103 9.67 -24.12 9.40
CA LEU A 103 8.67 -24.81 10.23
C LEU A 103 8.49 -26.26 9.78
N ALA A 104 8.36 -26.51 8.47
CA ALA A 104 8.26 -27.87 7.93
C ALA A 104 9.52 -28.73 8.21
N ARG A 105 10.70 -28.10 8.29
CA ARG A 105 11.94 -28.80 8.68
C ARG A 105 11.97 -29.14 10.18
N ALA A 106 11.36 -28.31 11.03
CA ALA A 106 11.36 -28.51 12.48
C ALA A 106 10.36 -29.61 12.93
N GLU A 107 9.28 -29.84 12.20
CA GLU A 107 8.32 -30.93 12.48
C GLU A 107 8.81 -32.32 12.03
N ASN A 108 9.84 -32.39 11.17
CA ASN A 108 10.42 -33.64 10.67
C ASN A 108 11.68 -34.09 11.45
N LEU A 109 11.98 -33.46 12.59
CA LEU A 109 13.07 -33.79 13.52
C LEU A 109 12.49 -34.26 14.85
#